data_AF-A0A0P9E1J0-F1
#
_entry.id   AF-A0A0P9E1J0-F1
#
_cell.length_a   1.000
_cell.length_b   1.000
_cell.length_c   1.000
_cell.angle_alpha   90.00
_cell.angle_beta   90.00
_cell.angle_gamma   90.00
#
_symmetry.space_group_name_H-M   'P 1'
#
loop_
_entity.id
_entity.type
_entity.pdbx_description
1 polymer ?
#
loop_
_entity_poly.entity_id
_entity_poly.type
_entity_poly.pdbx_seq_one_letter_code
_entity_poly.pdbx_strand_id
1 'polypeptide(L)'
;MDILPIRVYWIMTEKWGCDREESAKAVKHFIEEYDQPHYYCLQKQTITRSFELAEKLNHDVYDCVYLAAALQEKASTIITTDTDFQKLCKHTSLEYMNPIPTEVLKRFKELARAPA
;
A
#
# COMPACT_ATOMS: atom_id res chain seq x y z
N MET A 1 -1.97 8.69 5.14
CA MET A 1 -2.68 7.94 4.09
C MET A 1 -4.20 8.10 4.15
N ASP A 2 -4.65 9.16 4.82
CA ASP A 2 -5.98 9.79 4.74
C ASP A 2 -6.44 10.15 3.31
N ILE A 3 -5.53 10.51 2.41
CA ILE A 3 -5.90 10.84 1.02
C ILE A 3 -6.19 9.62 0.13
N LEU A 4 -5.84 8.40 0.59
CA LEU A 4 -5.93 7.21 -0.26
C LEU A 4 -7.34 6.91 -0.80
N PRO A 5 -8.43 7.01 -0.02
CA PRO A 5 -9.77 6.76 -0.55
C PRO A 5 -10.13 7.70 -1.72
N ILE A 6 -9.68 8.96 -1.68
CA ILE A 6 -9.87 9.91 -2.77
C ILE A 6 -9.04 9.51 -4.00
N ARG A 7 -7.82 9.03 -3.80
CA ARG A 7 -6.99 8.49 -4.89
C ARG A 7 -7.62 7.25 -5.51
N VAL A 8 -8.21 6.37 -4.70
CA VAL A 8 -8.95 5.18 -5.18
C VAL A 8 -10.11 5.61 -6.07
N TYR A 9 -10.91 6.58 -5.64
CA TYR A 9 -11.99 7.13 -6.48
C TYR A 9 -11.47 7.62 -7.83
N TRP A 10 -10.39 8.41 -7.85
CA TRP A 10 -9.78 8.88 -9.11
C TRP A 10 -9.28 7.74 -10.00
N ILE A 11 -8.66 6.70 -9.42
CA ILE A 11 -8.22 5.53 -10.20
C ILE A 11 -9.42 4.83 -10.83
N MET A 12 -10.47 4.57 -10.05
CA MET A 12 -11.67 3.89 -10.53
C MET A 12 -12.30 4.65 -11.70
N THR A 13 -12.47 5.97 -11.58
CA THR A 13 -13.18 6.74 -12.61
C THR A 13 -12.29 7.11 -13.80
N GLU A 14 -11.06 7.53 -13.56
CA GLU A 14 -10.20 8.11 -14.61
C GLU A 14 -9.25 7.10 -15.23
N LYS A 15 -8.87 6.03 -14.52
CA LYS A 15 -7.97 4.99 -15.05
C LYS A 15 -8.71 3.74 -15.49
N TRP A 16 -9.75 3.34 -14.76
CA TRP A 16 -10.51 2.12 -15.07
C TRP A 16 -11.84 2.38 -15.77
N GLY A 17 -12.28 3.64 -15.84
CA GLY A 17 -13.54 4.01 -16.52
C GLY A 17 -14.78 3.50 -15.79
N CYS A 18 -14.69 3.24 -14.49
CA CYS A 18 -15.83 2.84 -13.68
C CYS A 18 -16.85 3.99 -13.56
N ASP A 19 -18.12 3.64 -13.35
CA ASP A 19 -19.17 4.63 -13.12
C ASP A 19 -18.84 5.50 -11.89
N ARG A 20 -19.09 6.80 -12.00
CA ARG A 20 -18.74 7.77 -10.95
C ARG A 20 -19.61 7.62 -9.71
N GLU A 21 -20.90 7.36 -9.88
CA GLU A 21 -21.83 7.23 -8.76
C GLU A 21 -21.57 5.93 -7.99
N GLU A 22 -21.38 4.81 -8.70
CA GLU A 22 -21.02 3.53 -8.10
C GLU A 22 -19.65 3.59 -7.41
N SER A 23 -18.65 4.21 -8.03
CA SER A 23 -17.32 4.38 -7.43
C SER A 23 -17.40 5.21 -6.15
N ALA A 24 -18.19 6.30 -6.14
CA ALA A 24 -18.38 7.12 -4.95
C ALA A 24 -19.10 6.34 -3.83
N LYS A 25 -20.12 5.54 -4.16
CA LYS A 25 -20.83 4.69 -3.19
C LYS A 25 -19.89 3.64 -2.58
N ALA A 26 -19.09 2.96 -3.40
CA ALA A 26 -18.14 1.96 -2.95
C ALA A 26 -17.11 2.54 -1.98
N VAL A 27 -16.53 3.71 -2.31
CA VAL A 27 -15.54 4.37 -1.44
C VAL A 27 -16.18 4.84 -0.13
N LYS A 28 -17.37 5.44 -0.15
CA LYS A 28 -18.07 5.86 1.08
C LYS A 28 -18.39 4.69 1.98
N HIS A 29 -18.98 3.64 1.42
CA HIS A 29 -19.30 2.43 2.17
C HIS A 29 -18.06 1.79 2.81
N PHE A 30 -16.93 1.75 2.11
CA PHE A 30 -15.67 1.26 2.68
C PHE A 30 -15.19 2.09 3.88
N ILE A 31 -15.38 3.41 3.86
CA ILE A 31 -15.00 4.30 4.96
C ILE A 31 -15.98 4.18 6.13
N GLU A 32 -17.27 4.01 5.85
CA GLU A 32 -18.35 4.09 6.84
C GLU A 32 -18.63 2.76 7.56
N GLU A 33 -18.43 1.61 6.91
CA GLU A 33 -18.77 0.30 7.49
C GLU A 33 -17.62 -0.37 8.24
N TYR A 34 -16.38 -0.02 7.92
CA TYR A 34 -15.20 -0.64 8.51
C TYR A 34 -14.60 0.31 9.54
N ASP A 35 -14.89 0.08 10.82
CA ASP A 35 -14.35 0.87 11.94
C ASP A 35 -12.87 0.57 12.26
N GLN A 36 -12.32 -0.50 11.69
CA GLN A 36 -10.98 -1.01 12.03
C GLN A 36 -9.82 -0.23 11.39
N PRO A 37 -9.89 0.22 10.12
CA PRO A 37 -8.80 0.97 9.50
C PRO A 37 -8.69 2.38 10.09
N HIS A 38 -7.62 2.65 10.83
CA HIS A 38 -7.29 4.01 11.26
C HIS A 38 -6.47 4.73 10.18
N TYR A 39 -7.02 5.83 9.68
CA TYR A 39 -6.30 6.72 8.76
C TYR A 39 -5.44 7.70 9.56
N TYR A 40 -4.14 7.70 9.28
CA TYR A 40 -3.19 8.66 9.86
C TYR A 40 -2.71 9.65 8.79
N CYS A 41 -2.28 10.83 9.21
CA CYS A 41 -1.62 11.81 8.36
C CYS A 41 -0.10 11.60 8.38
N LEU A 42 0.58 11.80 7.25
CA LEU A 42 2.04 11.81 7.25
C LEU A 42 2.54 13.09 7.90
N GLN A 43 3.48 12.96 8.83
CA GLN A 43 4.20 14.10 9.38
C GLN A 43 5.26 14.57 8.39
N LYS A 44 5.61 15.87 8.40
CA LYS A 44 6.66 16.43 7.53
C LYS A 44 7.98 15.67 7.66
N GLN A 45 8.34 15.30 8.89
CA GLN A 45 9.55 14.53 9.19
C GLN A 45 9.51 13.13 8.55
N THR A 46 8.34 12.49 8.54
CA THR A 46 8.13 11.19 7.90
C THR A 46 8.28 11.27 6.39
N ILE A 47 7.85 12.36 5.77
CA ILE A 47 8.07 12.59 4.34
C ILE A 47 9.58 12.65 4.05
N THR A 48 10.35 13.48 4.75
CA THR A 48 11.81 13.54 4.59
C THR A 48 12.46 12.19 4.86
N ARG A 49 12.03 11.49 5.92
CA ARG A 49 12.52 10.16 6.28
C ARG A 49 12.30 9.13 5.17
N SER A 50 11.23 9.27 4.39
CA SER A 50 10.93 8.37 3.27
C SER A 50 12.01 8.48 2.18
N PHE A 51 12.48 9.70 1.88
CA PHE A 51 13.58 9.90 0.93
C PHE A 51 14.91 9.35 1.46
N GLU A 52 15.23 9.56 2.74
CA GLU A 52 16.43 8.99 3.36
C GLU A 52 16.44 7.45 3.31
N LEU A 53 15.27 6.83 3.55
CA LEU A 53 15.11 5.38 3.45
C LEU A 53 15.27 4.90 2.01
N ALA A 54 14.71 5.62 1.04
CA ALA A 54 14.83 5.30 -0.38
C ALA A 54 16.29 5.27 -0.83
N GLU A 55 17.07 6.28 -0.44
CA GLU A 55 18.51 6.34 -0.72
C GLU A 55 19.27 5.22 -0.02
N LYS A 56 19.03 5.00 1.27
CA LYS A 56 19.74 4.00 2.07
C LYS A 56 19.45 2.56 1.60
N LEU A 57 18.22 2.28 1.21
CA LEU A 57 17.77 0.94 0.81
C LEU A 57 17.89 0.73 -0.71
N ASN A 58 18.24 1.78 -1.46
CA ASN A 58 18.25 1.79 -2.93
C ASN A 58 16.92 1.25 -3.49
N HIS A 59 15.81 1.83 -3.02
CA HIS A 59 14.46 1.44 -3.39
C HIS A 59 13.61 2.66 -3.74
N ASP A 60 12.48 2.43 -4.40
CA ASP A 60 11.55 3.49 -4.74
C ASP A 60 11.00 4.22 -3.49
N VAL A 61 10.84 5.53 -3.60
CA VAL A 61 10.43 6.40 -2.50
C VAL A 61 9.00 6.10 -2.04
N TYR A 62 8.10 5.69 -2.93
CA TYR A 62 6.73 5.37 -2.57
C TYR A 62 6.67 4.16 -1.65
N ASP A 63 7.48 3.12 -1.87
CA ASP A 63 7.57 1.98 -0.93
C ASP A 63 8.15 2.41 0.42
N CYS A 64 9.16 3.29 0.37
CA CYS A 64 9.77 3.84 1.57
C CYS A 64 8.85 4.79 2.35
N VAL A 65 7.85 5.39 1.70
CA VAL A 65 6.76 6.11 2.39
C VAL A 65 5.95 5.16 3.28
N TYR A 66 5.61 3.95 2.80
CA TYR A 66 4.89 2.96 3.62
C TYR A 66 5.75 2.49 4.81
N LEU A 67 7.06 2.27 4.61
CA LEU A 67 7.97 1.94 5.70
C LEU A 67 8.05 3.06 6.74
N ALA A 68 8.32 4.30 6.30
CA ALA A 68 8.43 5.44 7.20
C ALA A 68 7.13 5.67 7.97
N ALA A 69 5.99 5.50 7.31
CA ALA A 69 4.69 5.65 7.90
C ALA A 69 4.36 4.56 8.93
N ALA A 70 4.70 3.30 8.63
CA ALA A 70 4.56 2.21 9.60
C ALA A 70 5.41 2.45 10.85
N LEU A 71 6.62 2.98 10.68
CA LEU A 71 7.47 3.38 11.81
C LEU A 71 6.90 4.56 12.60
N GLN A 72 6.33 5.58 11.93
CA GLN A 72 5.65 6.71 12.57
C GLN A 72 4.53 6.22 13.50
N GLU A 73 3.69 5.33 13.01
CA GLU A 73 2.54 4.79 13.74
C GLU A 73 2.90 3.62 14.66
N LYS A 74 4.20 3.28 14.79
CA LYS A 74 4.70 2.17 15.60
C LYS A 74 4.01 0.85 15.27
N ALA A 75 3.70 0.63 14.00
CA ALA A 75 3.13 -0.62 13.54
C ALA A 75 4.10 -1.77 13.79
N SER A 76 3.56 -2.96 14.06
CA SER A 76 4.36 -4.19 14.15
C SER A 76 4.65 -4.76 12.77
N THR A 77 3.73 -4.62 11.83
CA THR A 77 3.68 -5.43 10.61
C THR A 77 3.16 -4.61 9.44
N ILE A 78 3.77 -4.76 8.26
CA ILE A 78 3.20 -4.32 6.99
C ILE A 78 2.56 -5.51 6.30
N ILE A 79 1.26 -5.39 6.03
CA ILE A 79 0.49 -6.39 5.27
C ILE A 79 0.34 -5.89 3.84
N THR A 80 0.98 -6.57 2.89
CA THR A 80 0.88 -6.20 1.46
C THR A 80 1.14 -7.40 0.55
N THR A 81 0.53 -7.39 -0.62
CA THR A 81 0.77 -8.41 -1.65
C THR A 81 2.11 -8.22 -2.37
N ASP A 82 2.71 -7.03 -2.24
CA ASP A 82 4.01 -6.71 -2.79
C ASP A 82 5.12 -7.50 -2.07
N THR A 83 5.88 -8.28 -2.82
CA THR A 83 6.93 -9.14 -2.28
C THR A 83 8.24 -8.42 -1.98
N ASP A 84 8.44 -7.21 -2.50
CA ASP A 84 9.68 -6.46 -2.24
C ASP A 84 9.78 -6.00 -0.78
N PHE A 85 8.63 -5.85 -0.10
CA PHE A 85 8.57 -5.59 1.34
C PHE A 85 9.21 -6.68 2.19
N GLN A 86 9.36 -7.91 1.68
CA GLN A 86 10.11 -8.96 2.36
C GLN A 86 11.59 -8.58 2.56
N LYS A 87 12.19 -7.85 1.62
CA LYS A 87 13.59 -7.38 1.74
C LYS A 87 13.63 -6.07 2.51
N LEU A 88 12.73 -5.14 2.22
CA LEU A 88 12.69 -3.84 2.86
C LEU A 88 12.52 -3.94 4.38
N CYS A 89 11.61 -4.80 4.85
CA CYS A 89 11.34 -4.93 6.28
C CYS A 89 12.52 -5.52 7.07
N LYS A 90 13.41 -6.32 6.45
CA LYS A 90 14.60 -6.91 7.11
C LYS A 90 15.58 -5.89 7.68
N HIS A 91 15.56 -4.67 7.16
CA HIS A 91 16.42 -3.57 7.62
C HIS A 91 15.73 -2.66 8.64
N THR A 92 14.57 -3.08 9.15
CA THR A 92 13.72 -2.32 10.08
C THR A 92 13.24 -3.21 11.22
N SER A 93 12.48 -2.65 12.17
CA SER A 93 11.78 -3.41 13.21
C SER A 93 10.42 -3.97 12.76
N LEU A 94 10.04 -3.77 11.50
CA LEU A 94 8.74 -4.18 10.97
C LEU A 94 8.76 -5.63 10.51
N GLU A 95 7.68 -6.34 10.77
CA GLU A 95 7.40 -7.62 10.14
C GLU A 95 6.73 -7.42 8.77
N TYR A 96 6.95 -8.37 7.85
CA TYR A 96 6.26 -8.41 6.57
C TYR A 96 5.30 -9.59 6.54
N MET A 97 4.06 -9.36 6.12
CA MET A 97 3.06 -10.39 5.89
C MET A 97 2.41 -10.23 4.51
N ASN A 98 2.42 -11.29 3.72
CA ASN A 98 1.63 -11.36 2.50
C ASN A 98 0.30 -12.07 2.80
N PRO A 99 -0.87 -11.41 2.61
CA PRO A 99 -2.15 -12.04 2.90
C PRO A 99 -2.56 -13.08 1.83
N ILE A 100 -1.82 -13.15 0.71
CA ILE A 100 -2.13 -14.06 -0.39
C ILE A 100 -1.34 -15.36 -0.23
N PRO A 101 -2.02 -16.53 -0.27
CA PRO A 101 -1.33 -17.81 -0.23
C PRO A 101 -0.31 -17.98 -1.37
N THR A 102 0.79 -18.69 -1.08
CA THR A 102 1.95 -18.77 -1.98
C THR A 102 1.61 -19.41 -3.33
N GLU A 103 0.73 -20.40 -3.32
CA GLU A 103 0.18 -21.10 -4.47
C GLU A 103 -0.64 -20.16 -5.37
N VAL A 104 -1.37 -19.22 -4.79
CA VAL A 104 -2.12 -18.21 -5.55
C VAL A 104 -1.15 -17.23 -6.21
N LEU A 105 -0.13 -16.76 -5.48
CA LEU A 105 0.92 -15.89 -6.02
C LEU A 105 1.65 -16.52 -7.21
N LYS A 106 1.95 -17.82 -7.15
CA LYS A 106 2.58 -18.55 -8.25
C LYS A 106 1.72 -18.52 -9.52
N ARG A 107 0.42 -18.78 -9.39
CA ARG A 107 -0.54 -18.75 -10.51
C ARG A 107 -0.61 -17.38 -11.18
N PHE A 108 -0.62 -16.28 -10.40
CA PHE A 108 -0.62 -14.93 -10.97
C PHE A 108 0.68 -14.62 -11.73
N LYS A 109 1.83 -15.07 -11.22
CA LYS A 109 3.12 -14.90 -11.92
C LYS A 109 3.19 -15.67 -13.24
N GLU A 110 2.56 -16.84 -13.30
CA GLU A 110 2.46 -17.65 -14.52
C GLU A 110 1.54 -16.99 -15.55
N LEU A 111 0.37 -16.49 -15.12
CA LEU A 111 -0.57 -15.78 -15.99
C LEU A 111 0.04 -14.51 -16.59
N ALA A 112 0.76 -13.71 -15.78
CA ALA A 112 1.43 -12.51 -16.26
C ALA A 112 2.58 -12.77 -17.26
N ARG A 113 3.06 -14.02 -17.34
CA ARG A 113 4.11 -14.46 -18.27
C ARG A 113 3.56 -15.16 -19.51
N ALA A 114 2.26 -15.45 -19.55
CA ALA A 114 1.63 -16.02 -20.73
C ALA A 114 1.60 -14.96 -21.86
N PRO A 115 2.01 -15.32 -23.10
CA PRO A 115 1.84 -14.42 -24.22
C PRO A 115 0.35 -14.12 -24.45
N ALA A 116 0.06 -12.86 -24.81
CA ALA A 116 -1.28 -12.37 -25.10
C ALA A 116 -1.91 -13.06 -26.32
#